data_AF-A0AAW9KQ73-F1
#
_entry.id   AF-A0AAW9KQ73-F1
#
_cell.length_a   1.000
_cell.length_b   1.000
_cell.length_c   1.000
_cell.angle_alpha   90.00
_cell.angle_beta   90.00
_cell.angle_gamma   90.00
#
_symmetry.space_group_name_H-M   'P 1'
#
loop_
_entity.id
_entity.type
_entity.pdbx_description
1 polymer ?
#
loop_
_entity_poly.entity_id
_entity_poly.type
_entity_poly.pdbx_seq_one_letter_code
_entity_poly.pdbx_strand_id
1 'polypeptide(L)'
;MYVLNDLLNETIEKEASDLHLTVGLPPTIRVNGSLIKLGTEKLSPNALRDFAKEILGDNFELYEKIGEMDTSYSISGTGRFRVNIFKQRNSDAIAVRVIALKIPTLDELKHPKVIKNIINKQRGLVLVTG
;
A
#
# COMPACT_ATOMS: atom_id res chain seq x y z
N MET A 1 -20.74 5.30 4.04
CA MET A 1 -19.91 4.33 4.80
C MET A 1 -18.99 3.62 3.81
N TYR A 2 -17.69 3.76 3.98
CA TYR A 2 -16.70 3.17 3.09
C TYR A 2 -16.50 1.67 3.38
N VAL A 3 -16.26 0.90 2.33
CA VAL A 3 -15.82 -0.51 2.40
C VAL A 3 -14.37 -0.58 1.94
N LEU A 4 -13.53 -1.34 2.65
CA LEU A 4 -12.09 -1.40 2.37
C LEU A 4 -11.79 -1.84 0.93
N ASN A 5 -12.46 -2.90 0.47
CA ASN A 5 -12.26 -3.44 -0.87
C ASN A 5 -12.59 -2.42 -1.97
N ASP A 6 -13.65 -1.61 -1.80
CA ASP A 6 -14.02 -0.58 -2.77
C ASP A 6 -12.95 0.52 -2.87
N LEU A 7 -12.39 0.93 -1.73
CA LEU A 7 -11.29 1.91 -1.70
C LEU A 7 -10.04 1.37 -2.38
N LEU A 8 -9.72 0.08 -2.18
CA LEU A 8 -8.58 -0.57 -2.80
C LEU A 8 -8.76 -0.73 -4.31
N ASN A 9 -9.97 -1.08 -4.76
CA ASN A 9 -10.34 -1.11 -6.18
C ASN A 9 -10.19 0.28 -6.81
N GLU A 10 -10.79 1.31 -6.21
CA GLU A 10 -10.73 2.68 -6.72
C GLU A 10 -9.29 3.21 -6.78
N THR A 11 -8.44 2.81 -5.83
CA THR A 11 -7.00 3.14 -5.83
C THR A 11 -6.30 2.58 -7.06
N ILE A 12 -6.59 1.33 -7.45
CA ILE A 12 -6.04 0.73 -8.67
C ILE A 12 -6.62 1.36 -9.93
N GLU A 13 -7.94 1.56 -9.99
CA GLU A 13 -8.62 2.17 -11.14
C GLU A 13 -8.11 3.58 -11.46
N LYS A 14 -7.71 4.35 -10.44
CA LYS A 14 -7.13 5.68 -10.59
C LYS A 14 -5.61 5.69 -10.78
N GLU A 15 -4.99 4.52 -10.99
CA GLU A 15 -3.55 4.34 -11.16
C GLU A 15 -2.73 5.00 -10.02
N ALA A 16 -3.25 4.96 -8.80
CA ALA A 16 -2.61 5.55 -7.63
C ALA A 16 -1.48 4.66 -7.09
N SER A 17 -0.41 5.27 -6.61
CA SER A 17 0.71 4.56 -5.99
C SER A 17 0.40 4.12 -4.55
N ASP A 18 -0.34 4.95 -3.82
CA ASP A 18 -0.61 4.74 -2.40
C ASP A 18 -2.04 5.17 -2.03
N LEU A 19 -2.63 4.52 -1.03
CA LEU A 19 -3.87 4.90 -0.34
C LEU A 19 -3.57 5.15 1.14
N HIS A 20 -4.03 6.29 1.66
CA HIS A 20 -3.82 6.73 3.04
C HIS A 20 -5.17 6.88 3.73
N LEU A 21 -5.29 6.25 4.90
CA LEU A 21 -6.50 6.22 5.70
C LEU A 21 -6.15 6.69 7.12
N THR A 22 -6.75 7.78 7.57
CA THR A 22 -6.51 8.36 8.90
C THR A 22 -7.76 9.04 9.43
N VAL A 23 -7.94 9.07 10.75
CA VAL A 23 -9.16 9.58 11.39
C VAL A 23 -9.39 11.04 11.06
N GLY A 24 -10.64 11.40 10.77
CA GLY A 24 -11.06 12.78 10.56
C GLY A 24 -10.74 13.36 9.19
N LEU A 25 -10.18 12.54 8.29
CA LEU A 25 -9.97 12.87 6.88
C LEU A 25 -10.70 11.86 5.98
N PRO A 26 -11.11 12.27 4.77
CA PRO A 26 -11.54 11.32 3.74
C PRO A 26 -10.38 10.41 3.32
N PRO A 27 -10.66 9.19 2.81
CA PRO A 27 -9.65 8.35 2.18
C PRO A 27 -8.89 9.15 1.12
N THR A 28 -7.56 9.04 1.12
CA THR A 28 -6.72 9.89 0.27
C THR A 28 -5.73 9.04 -0.51
N ILE A 29 -5.81 9.11 -1.84
CA ILE A 29 -4.89 8.41 -2.74
C ILE A 29 -3.76 9.33 -3.19
N ARG A 30 -2.65 8.73 -3.61
CA ARG A 30 -1.54 9.43 -4.24
C ARG A 30 -1.46 9.05 -5.71
N VAL A 31 -1.73 10.02 -6.59
CA VAL A 31 -1.61 9.83 -8.05
C VAL A 31 -0.51 10.75 -8.54
N ASN A 32 0.51 10.19 -9.20
CA ASN A 32 1.65 10.95 -9.74
C ASN A 32 2.26 11.93 -8.71
N GLY A 33 2.41 11.48 -7.46
CA GLY A 33 2.98 12.27 -6.37
C GLY A 33 2.02 13.24 -5.67
N SER A 34 0.83 13.48 -6.22
CA SER A 34 -0.18 14.39 -5.65
C SER A 34 -1.22 13.65 -4.81
N LEU A 35 -1.63 14.24 -3.68
CA LEU A 35 -2.65 13.68 -2.80
C LEU A 35 -4.06 14.13 -3.22
N ILE A 36 -4.95 13.16 -3.46
CA ILE A 36 -6.32 13.37 -3.92
C ILE A 36 -7.28 12.66 -2.97
N LYS A 37 -8.32 13.36 -2.50
CA LYS A 37 -9.34 12.80 -1.60
C LYS A 37 -10.41 12.04 -2.38
N LEU A 38 -10.77 10.86 -1.91
CA LEU A 38 -11.89 10.05 -2.42
C LEU A 38 -13.18 10.45 -1.67
N GLY A 39 -13.78 11.55 -2.13
CA GLY A 39 -15.02 12.08 -1.56
C GLY A 39 -14.83 13.02 -0.37
N THR A 40 -15.89 13.20 0.41
CA THR A 40 -15.99 14.21 1.48
C THR A 40 -16.26 13.61 2.87
N GLU A 41 -16.76 12.37 2.94
CA GLU A 41 -17.00 11.69 4.21
C GLU A 41 -15.68 11.43 4.93
N LYS A 42 -15.63 11.72 6.23
CA LYS A 42 -14.43 11.52 7.05
C LYS A 42 -14.43 10.12 7.65
N LEU A 43 -13.24 9.51 7.72
CA LEU A 43 -13.06 8.22 8.38
C LEU A 43 -13.19 8.36 9.90
N SER A 44 -13.99 7.48 10.49
CA SER A 44 -14.15 7.38 11.95
C SER A 44 -13.10 6.45 12.56
N PRO A 45 -12.81 6.56 13.87
CA PRO A 45 -11.94 5.61 14.56
C PRO A 45 -12.41 4.16 14.43
N ASN A 46 -13.72 3.93 14.51
CA ASN A 46 -14.29 2.58 14.39
C ASN A 46 -14.05 2.00 12.99
N ALA A 47 -14.29 2.78 11.94
CA ALA A 47 -14.08 2.32 10.57
C ALA A 47 -12.61 1.89 10.32
N LEU A 48 -11.65 2.67 10.83
CA LEU A 48 -10.23 2.33 10.70
C LEU A 48 -9.83 1.13 11.53
N ARG A 49 -10.42 0.97 12.73
CA ARG A 49 -10.22 -0.23 13.54
C ARG A 49 -10.74 -1.48 12.85
N ASP A 50 -11.90 -1.39 12.21
CA ASP A 50 -12.49 -2.49 11.46
C ASP A 50 -11.61 -2.85 10.24
N PHE A 51 -11.13 -1.86 9.49
CA PHE A 51 -10.17 -2.10 8.39
C PHE A 51 -8.85 -2.72 8.89
N ALA A 52 -8.32 -2.25 10.01
CA ALA A 52 -7.10 -2.81 10.58
C ALA A 52 -7.28 -4.28 11.00
N LYS A 53 -8.42 -4.63 11.60
CA LYS A 53 -8.77 -6.02 11.93
C LYS A 53 -8.93 -6.88 10.68
N GLU A 54 -9.60 -6.37 9.65
CA GLU A 54 -9.80 -7.08 8.38
C GLU A 54 -8.46 -7.39 7.70
N ILE A 55 -7.51 -6.46 7.74
CA ILE A 55 -6.19 -6.63 7.12
C ILE A 55 -5.28 -7.55 7.94
N LEU A 56 -5.27 -7.41 9.27
CA LEU A 56 -4.32 -8.11 10.14
C LEU A 56 -4.79 -9.51 10.57
N GLY A 57 -6.10 -9.74 10.64
CA GLY A 57 -6.66 -10.99 11.18
C GLY A 57 -6.10 -11.31 12.56
N ASP A 58 -5.51 -12.50 12.70
CA ASP A 58 -4.93 -13.00 13.95
C ASP A 58 -3.77 -12.13 14.48
N ASN A 59 -3.12 -11.35 13.62
CA ASN A 59 -2.02 -10.47 14.02
C ASN A 59 -2.50 -9.16 14.68
N PHE A 60 -3.81 -8.91 14.74
CA PHE A 60 -4.35 -7.68 15.29
C PHE A 60 -3.99 -7.47 16.76
N GLU A 61 -4.05 -8.52 17.59
CA GLU A 61 -3.70 -8.41 19.02
C GLU A 61 -2.22 -8.08 19.24
N LEU A 62 -1.34 -8.60 18.38
CA LEU A 62 0.08 -8.29 18.42
C LEU A 62 0.32 -6.84 18.03
N TYR A 63 -0.34 -6.38 16.97
CA TYR A 63 -0.35 -4.97 16.58
C TYR A 63 -0.84 -4.06 17.71
N GLU A 64 -1.90 -4.41 18.44
CA GLU A 64 -2.40 -3.57 19.55
C GLU A 64 -1.37 -3.38 20.66
N LYS A 65 -0.48 -4.34 20.87
CA LYS A 65 0.60 -4.27 21.87
C LYS A 65 1.81 -3.48 21.35
N ILE A 66 2.15 -3.60 20.07
CA ILE A 66 3.34 -2.98 19.47
C ILE A 66 3.07 -1.55 19.02
N GLY A 67 1.88 -1.29 18.46
CA GLY A 67 1.47 0.00 17.92
C GLY A 67 1.74 0.19 16.42
N GLU A 68 2.43 -0.74 15.77
CA GLU A 68 2.64 -0.74 14.32
C GLU A 68 2.84 -2.15 13.76
N MET A 69 2.54 -2.35 12.48
CA MET A 69 2.79 -3.60 11.75
C MET A 69 2.83 -3.38 10.24
N ASP A 70 3.85 -3.94 9.59
CA ASP A 70 3.91 -4.12 8.15
C ASP A 70 3.36 -5.49 7.76
N THR A 71 2.52 -5.54 6.73
CA THR A 71 2.00 -6.78 6.17
C THR A 71 1.79 -6.68 4.65
N SER A 72 1.48 -7.82 4.03
CA SER A 72 0.98 -7.88 2.66
C SER A 72 -0.49 -8.24 2.68
N TYR A 73 -1.30 -7.53 1.89
CA TYR A 73 -2.72 -7.80 1.73
C TYR A 73 -3.02 -8.04 0.25
N SER A 74 -3.85 -9.02 -0.06
CA SER A 74 -4.16 -9.39 -1.45
C SER A 74 -5.65 -9.63 -1.61
N ILE A 75 -6.23 -9.03 -2.64
CA ILE A 75 -7.64 -9.24 -3.00
C ILE A 75 -7.66 -9.96 -4.34
N SER A 76 -8.36 -11.09 -4.38
CA SER A 76 -8.54 -11.87 -5.60
C SER A 76 -9.23 -11.02 -6.67
N GLY A 77 -8.65 -10.97 -7.87
CA GLY A 77 -9.19 -10.18 -8.99
C GLY A 77 -8.85 -8.69 -8.98
N THR A 78 -8.31 -8.16 -7.88
CA THR A 78 -7.98 -6.73 -7.74
C THR A 78 -6.48 -6.49 -7.79
N GLY A 79 -5.72 -7.02 -6.83
CA GLY A 79 -4.32 -6.62 -6.68
C GLY A 79 -3.66 -7.11 -5.39
N ARG A 80 -2.36 -6.84 -5.30
CA ARG A 80 -1.53 -7.05 -4.11
C ARG A 80 -1.11 -5.71 -3.56
N PHE A 81 -1.01 -5.64 -2.24
CA PHE A 81 -0.72 -4.42 -1.52
C PHE A 81 0.30 -4.67 -0.43
N ARG A 82 1.21 -3.72 -0.24
CA ARG A 82 2.01 -3.62 0.99
C ARG A 82 1.28 -2.65 1.91
N VAL A 83 0.92 -3.12 3.10
CA VAL A 83 0.18 -2.31 4.07
C VAL A 83 1.04 -2.07 5.29
N ASN A 84 1.11 -0.82 5.73
CA ASN A 84 1.60 -0.44 7.03
C ASN A 84 0.42 0.08 7.87
N ILE A 85 0.23 -0.49 9.04
CA ILE A 85 -0.81 -0.10 10.00
C ILE A 85 -0.09 0.41 11.25
N PHE A 86 -0.48 1.58 11.73
CA PHE A 86 0.21 2.23 12.84
C PHE A 86 -0.74 3.09 13.67
N LYS A 87 -0.37 3.35 14.93
CA LYS A 87 -1.11 4.25 15.82
C LYS A 87 -0.74 5.71 15.56
N GLN A 88 -1.75 6.56 15.37
CA GLN A 88 -1.63 8.00 15.28
C GLN A 88 -2.61 8.65 16.25
N ARG A 89 -2.11 9.35 17.28
CA ARG A 89 -2.94 9.99 18.33
C ARG A 89 -3.96 9.01 18.94
N ASN A 90 -3.47 7.83 19.34
CA ASN A 90 -4.27 6.72 19.88
C ASN A 90 -5.34 6.13 18.95
N SER A 91 -5.36 6.52 17.67
CA SER A 91 -6.25 5.95 16.65
C SER A 91 -5.47 5.12 15.64
N ASP A 92 -6.14 4.16 15.01
CA ASP A 92 -5.56 3.37 13.91
C ASP A 92 -5.41 4.25 12.65
N ALA A 93 -4.27 4.12 11.96
CA ALA A 93 -4.00 4.73 10.67
C ALA A 93 -3.38 3.68 9.74
N ILE A 94 -3.65 3.77 8.45
CA ILE A 94 -3.28 2.76 7.47
C ILE A 94 -2.68 3.45 6.24
N ALA A 95 -1.50 3.02 5.83
CA ALA A 95 -0.87 3.38 4.58
C ALA A 95 -0.74 2.13 3.71
N VAL A 96 -1.34 2.16 2.53
CA VAL A 96 -1.35 1.07 1.57
C VAL A 96 -0.53 1.49 0.36
N ARG A 97 0.36 0.63 -0.12
CA ARG A 97 1.05 0.78 -1.40
C ARG A 97 0.64 -0.30 -2.37
N VAL A 98 0.26 0.09 -3.58
CA VAL A 98 -0.07 -0.84 -4.65
C VAL A 98 1.20 -1.57 -5.09
N ILE A 99 1.14 -2.90 -5.17
CA ILE A 99 2.19 -3.73 -5.77
C ILE A 99 1.71 -4.11 -7.17
N ALA A 100 2.47 -3.72 -8.18
CA ALA A 100 2.14 -4.01 -9.58
C ALA A 100 1.99 -5.53 -9.80
N LEU A 101 0.88 -5.94 -10.43
CA LEU A 101 0.62 -7.34 -10.78
C LEU A 101 1.58 -7.85 -11.86
N LYS A 102 1.86 -7.00 -12.84
CA LYS A 102 2.84 -7.28 -13.90
C LYS A 102 4.18 -6.68 -13.50
N ILE A 103 5.18 -7.54 -13.31
CA ILE A 103 6.57 -7.10 -13.16
C ILE A 103 7.03 -6.56 -14.51
N PRO A 104 7.39 -5.27 -14.62
CA PRO A 104 7.82 -4.69 -15.88
C PRO A 104 9.17 -5.26 -16.30
N THR A 105 9.36 -5.44 -17.60
CA THR A 105 10.65 -5.82 -18.18
C THR A 105 11.62 -4.65 -18.15
N LEU A 106 12.92 -4.94 -18.24
CA LEU A 106 13.95 -3.91 -18.32
C LEU A 106 13.77 -2.97 -19.53
N ASP A 107 13.21 -3.48 -20.63
CA ASP A 107 12.93 -2.68 -21.83
C ASP A 107 11.73 -1.75 -21.62
N GLU A 108 10.66 -2.22 -20.96
CA GLU A 108 9.50 -1.39 -20.60
C GLU A 108 9.90 -0.25 -19.63
N LEU A 109 10.83 -0.52 -18.72
CA LEU A 109 11.42 0.48 -17.81
C LEU A 109 12.43 1.42 -18.50
N LYS A 110 12.72 1.22 -19.79
CA LYS A 110 13.71 1.98 -20.57
C LYS A 110 15.10 2.00 -19.93
N HIS A 111 15.48 0.92 -19.24
CA HIS A 111 16.79 0.83 -18.61
C HIS A 111 17.90 0.61 -19.65
N PRO A 112 19.14 1.08 -19.38
CA PRO A 112 20.26 0.85 -20.25
C PRO A 112 20.58 -0.65 -20.41
N LYS A 113 20.98 -1.08 -21.60
CA LYS A 113 21.33 -2.47 -21.91
C LYS A 113 22.41 -3.04 -20.98
N VAL A 114 23.24 -2.20 -20.36
CA VAL A 114 24.27 -2.64 -19.40
C VAL A 114 23.66 -3.40 -18.21
N ILE A 115 22.43 -3.08 -17.78
CA ILE A 115 21.76 -3.78 -16.68
C ILE A 115 21.50 -5.25 -17.05
N LYS A 116 21.20 -5.55 -18.33
CA LYS A 116 21.07 -6.93 -18.83
C LYS A 116 22.39 -7.71 -18.78
N ASN A 117 23.53 -7.02 -18.78
CA ASN A 117 24.83 -7.67 -18.64
C ASN A 117 25.17 -7.96 -17.17
N ILE A 118 24.65 -7.16 -16.23
CA ILE A 118 24.85 -7.34 -14.78
C ILE A 118 24.20 -8.66 -14.32
N ILE A 119 22.99 -8.97 -14.81
CA ILE A 119 22.28 -10.21 -14.45
C ILE A 119 23.01 -11.49 -14.93
N ASN A 120 23.95 -11.38 -15.88
CA ASN A 120 24.73 -12.51 -16.40
C ASN A 120 26.03 -12.76 -15.61
N LYS A 121 26.33 -11.96 -14.57
CA LYS A 121 27.53 -12.15 -13.77
C LYS A 121 27.37 -13.37 -12.85
N GLN A 122 28.32 -14.30 -12.91
CA GLN A 122 28.30 -15.53 -12.09
C GLN A 122 28.69 -15.29 -10.62
N ARG A 123 29.32 -14.15 -10.30
CA ARG A 123 29.77 -13.80 -8.95
C ARG A 123 29.96 -12.29 -8.81
N GLY A 124 29.83 -11.79 -7.60
CA GLY A 124 30.00 -10.38 -7.25
C GLY A 124 28.87 -9.87 -6.36
N LEU A 125 28.89 -8.57 -6.07
CA LEU A 125 27.86 -7.85 -5.34
C LEU A 125 27.24 -6.81 -6.26
N VAL A 126 25.92 -6.82 -6.38
CA VAL A 126 25.15 -5.81 -7.12
C VAL A 126 24.40 -4.97 -6.11
N LEU A 127 24.65 -3.66 -6.10
CA LEU A 127 23.98 -2.71 -5.23
C LEU A 127 23.04 -1.86 -6.08
N VAL A 128 21.74 -1.94 -5.79
CA VAL A 128 20.73 -1.05 -6.38
C VAL A 128 20.46 0.03 -5.36
N THR A 129 20.94 1.24 -5.64
CA THR A 129 20.78 2.42 -4.80
C THR A 129 19.78 3.39 -5.42
N GLY A 130 19.19 4.25 -4.61
CA GLY A 130 18.28 5.32 -5.01
C GLY A 130 18.70 6.64 -4.39
#